data_AF-A0A023EHZ0-F1
#
_entry.id   AF-A0A023EHZ0-F1
#
_cell.length_a   1.000
_cell.length_b   1.000
_cell.length_c   1.000
_cell.angle_alpha   90.00
_cell.angle_beta   90.00
_cell.angle_gamma   90.00
#
_symmetry.space_group_name_H-M   'P 1'
#
loop_
_entity.id
_entity.type
_entity.pdbx_description
1 polymer ?
#
loop_
_entity_poly.entity_id
_entity_poly.type
_entity_poly.pdbx_seq_one_letter_code
_entity_poly.pdbx_strand_id
1 'polypeptide(L)'
;MAARRIAQSSVNWAALAERVPPNQKTNLTAFKSMSDKYLRSVMANPEAPPKLDWAYYQKNVPIAGMVDKFQKAYEALQVPYPVDNVTAQVEAQEKQVRDEIAKFCKESEGRIADYQSQIAALKALLPFDQMTMEDYRDAYPDQALDPINRPTFWPHTPTGRTKVGWLPNLSRRRTVPTTT
;
A
#
# COMPACT_ATOMS: atom_id res chain seq x y z
N MET A 1 11.89 -32.96 0.99
CA MET A 1 12.68 -31.74 1.31
C MET A 1 12.02 -30.45 0.80
N ALA A 2 11.30 -30.46 -0.33
CA ALA A 2 10.68 -29.26 -0.90
C ALA A 2 9.42 -28.82 -0.14
N ALA A 3 8.58 -29.76 0.32
CA ALA A 3 7.37 -29.44 1.08
C ALA A 3 7.70 -28.87 2.48
N ARG A 4 8.76 -29.37 3.13
CA ARG A 4 9.22 -28.85 4.43
C ARG A 4 9.78 -27.43 4.37
N ARG A 5 10.39 -27.01 3.26
CA ARG A 5 10.92 -25.64 3.09
C ARG A 5 9.82 -24.59 2.98
N ILE A 6 8.73 -24.91 2.29
CA ILE A 6 7.59 -23.99 2.10
C ILE A 6 6.70 -23.95 3.36
N ALA A 7 6.59 -25.08 4.09
CA ALA A 7 5.85 -25.13 5.35
C ALA A 7 6.53 -24.32 6.49
N GLN A 8 7.82 -23.99 6.39
CA GLN A 8 8.51 -23.16 7.39
C GLN A 8 8.24 -21.66 7.25
N SER A 9 7.77 -21.17 6.10
CA SER A 9 7.40 -19.77 5.92
C SER A 9 5.92 -19.55 6.28
N SER A 10 5.56 -19.68 7.55
CA SER A 10 4.23 -19.29 8.02
C SER A 10 4.10 -17.76 8.00
N VAL A 11 3.66 -17.21 6.86
CA VAL A 11 3.41 -15.77 6.72
C VAL A 11 2.19 -15.40 7.58
N ASN A 12 2.36 -14.47 8.52
CA ASN A 12 1.27 -13.94 9.32
C ASN A 12 0.42 -12.96 8.49
N TRP A 13 -0.58 -13.49 7.79
CA TRP A 13 -1.48 -12.70 6.93
C TRP A 13 -2.35 -11.71 7.70
N ALA A 14 -2.66 -11.96 8.98
CA ALA A 14 -3.48 -11.07 9.79
C ALA A 14 -2.73 -9.77 10.11
N ALA A 15 -1.48 -9.89 10.56
CA ALA A 15 -0.61 -8.73 10.84
C ALA A 15 -0.31 -7.91 9.56
N LEU A 16 -0.24 -8.56 8.40
CA LEU A 16 -0.10 -7.86 7.13
C LEU A 16 -1.37 -7.06 6.80
N ALA A 17 -2.55 -7.67 6.94
CA ALA A 17 -3.83 -7.03 6.61
C ALA A 17 -4.14 -5.79 7.46
N GLU A 18 -3.67 -5.74 8.71
CA GLU A 18 -3.82 -4.57 9.60
C GLU A 18 -2.99 -3.36 9.15
N ARG A 19 -1.81 -3.60 8.57
CA ARG A 19 -0.87 -2.53 8.15
C ARG A 19 -1.17 -1.97 6.77
N VAL A 20 -1.97 -2.68 5.97
CA VAL A 20 -2.22 -2.31 4.58
C VAL A 20 -3.30 -1.22 4.47
N PRO A 21 -3.00 -0.10 3.80
CA PRO A 21 -3.97 0.94 3.49
C PRO A 21 -5.21 0.40 2.74
N PRO A 22 -6.41 1.00 2.92
CA PRO A 22 -7.67 0.48 2.37
C PRO A 22 -7.65 0.34 0.84
N ASN A 23 -6.94 1.21 0.12
CA ASN A 23 -6.76 1.16 -1.33
C ASN A 23 -5.92 -0.03 -1.82
N GLN A 24 -5.13 -0.67 -0.96
CA GLN A 24 -4.22 -1.77 -1.32
C GLN A 24 -4.72 -3.15 -0.84
N LYS A 25 -5.84 -3.21 -0.10
CA LYS A 25 -6.41 -4.47 0.42
C LYS A 25 -6.80 -5.46 -0.68
N THR A 26 -7.28 -4.95 -1.81
CA THR A 26 -7.62 -5.78 -2.99
C THR A 26 -6.39 -6.49 -3.55
N ASN A 27 -5.27 -5.78 -3.66
CA ASN A 27 -4.01 -6.33 -4.16
C ASN A 27 -3.44 -7.38 -3.19
N LEU A 28 -3.53 -7.14 -1.89
CA LEU A 28 -3.11 -8.10 -0.86
C LEU A 28 -3.95 -9.39 -0.91
N THR A 29 -5.26 -9.26 -1.12
CA THR A 29 -6.16 -10.42 -1.25
C THR A 29 -5.83 -11.24 -2.49
N ALA A 30 -5.58 -10.56 -3.62
CA ALA A 30 -5.13 -11.21 -4.85
C ALA A 30 -3.79 -11.93 -4.66
N PHE A 31 -2.81 -11.28 -4.05
CA PHE A 31 -1.49 -11.86 -3.75
C PHE A 31 -1.60 -13.11 -2.85
N LYS A 32 -2.38 -13.02 -1.77
CA LYS A 32 -2.66 -14.16 -0.89
C LYS A 32 -3.28 -15.32 -1.66
N SER A 33 -4.27 -15.05 -2.52
CA SER A 33 -4.91 -16.11 -3.31
C SER A 33 -3.94 -16.84 -4.25
N MET A 34 -3.00 -16.11 -4.85
CA MET A 34 -1.96 -16.70 -5.70
C MET A 34 -0.97 -17.53 -4.88
N SER A 35 -0.51 -17.00 -3.74
CA SER A 35 0.36 -17.73 -2.81
C SER A 35 -0.28 -19.05 -2.35
N ASP A 36 -1.54 -19.00 -1.92
CA ASP A 36 -2.27 -20.18 -1.46
C ASP A 36 -2.50 -21.19 -2.60
N LYS A 37 -2.75 -20.71 -3.82
CA LYS A 37 -2.88 -21.56 -5.02
C LYS A 37 -1.59 -22.35 -5.28
N TYR A 38 -0.43 -21.69 -5.24
CA TYR A 38 0.86 -22.36 -5.42
C TYR A 38 1.15 -23.33 -4.28
N LEU A 39 0.89 -22.93 -3.04
CA LEU A 39 1.08 -23.80 -1.87
C LEU A 39 0.25 -25.09 -2.00
N ARG A 40 -1.03 -24.98 -2.38
CA ARG A 40 -1.89 -26.16 -2.64
C ARG A 40 -1.35 -27.03 -3.76
N SER A 41 -0.85 -26.44 -4.85
CA SER A 41 -0.26 -27.20 -5.97
C SER A 41 0.99 -27.96 -5.55
N VAL A 42 1.82 -27.40 -4.68
CA VAL A 42 3.01 -28.09 -4.18
C VAL A 42 2.63 -29.19 -3.19
N MET A 43 1.63 -28.99 -2.34
CA MET A 43 1.14 -30.03 -1.42
C MET A 43 0.46 -31.20 -2.14
N ALA A 44 -0.20 -30.95 -3.28
CA ALA A 44 -0.87 -31.99 -4.06
C ALA A 44 0.11 -32.89 -4.82
N ASN A 45 1.33 -32.41 -5.11
CA ASN A 45 2.32 -33.18 -5.84
C ASN A 45 3.25 -33.94 -4.88
N PRO A 46 3.36 -35.28 -5.00
CA PRO A 46 4.27 -36.05 -4.16
C PRO A 46 5.74 -35.69 -4.45
N GLU A 47 6.59 -35.71 -3.43
CA GLU A 47 8.02 -35.33 -3.55
C GLU A 47 8.85 -36.28 -4.44
N ALA A 48 8.33 -37.49 -4.70
CA ALA A 48 8.91 -38.46 -5.62
C ALA A 48 7.83 -38.94 -6.60
N PRO A 49 8.18 -39.18 -7.89
CA PRO A 49 7.25 -39.79 -8.82
C PRO A 49 6.81 -41.16 -8.28
N PRO A 50 5.54 -41.57 -8.50
CA PRO A 50 5.07 -42.88 -8.09
C PRO A 50 5.98 -43.97 -8.68
N LYS A 51 6.41 -44.91 -7.83
CA LYS A 51 7.28 -46.02 -8.26
C LYS A 51 6.54 -46.85 -9.30
N LEU A 52 7.12 -47.01 -10.49
CA LEU A 52 6.59 -47.93 -11.50
C LEU A 52 6.92 -49.37 -11.11
N ASP A 53 5.93 -50.26 -11.24
CA ASP A 53 6.14 -51.71 -11.07
C ASP A 53 6.69 -52.31 -12.37
N TRP A 54 8.00 -52.28 -12.52
CA TRP A 54 8.70 -52.86 -13.67
C TRP A 54 8.56 -54.39 -13.77
N ALA A 55 8.31 -55.09 -12.65
CA ALA A 55 8.16 -56.54 -12.62
C ALA A 55 6.83 -57.00 -13.25
N TYR A 56 5.78 -56.19 -13.14
CA TYR A 56 4.52 -56.42 -13.85
C TYR A 56 4.70 -56.30 -15.38
N TYR A 57 5.42 -55.28 -15.84
CA TYR A 57 5.65 -55.07 -17.28
C TYR A 57 6.59 -56.10 -17.89
N GLN A 58 7.60 -56.55 -17.15
CA GLN A 58 8.52 -57.60 -17.61
C GLN A 58 7.81 -58.94 -17.87
N LYS A 59 6.72 -59.24 -17.14
CA LYS A 59 5.92 -60.46 -17.34
C LYS A 59 4.96 -60.40 -18.52
N ASN A 60 4.44 -59.21 -18.83
CA ASN A 60 3.40 -59.03 -19.85
C ASN A 60 3.96 -58.61 -21.23
N VAL A 61 5.19 -58.13 -21.30
CA VAL A 61 5.83 -57.71 -22.56
C VAL A 61 6.60 -58.88 -23.16
N PRO A 62 6.21 -59.39 -24.35
CA PRO A 62 6.83 -60.56 -24.97
C PRO A 62 8.20 -60.27 -25.60
N ILE A 63 8.62 -59.00 -25.70
CA ILE A 63 9.90 -58.58 -26.28
C ILE A 63 10.96 -58.50 -25.17
N ALA A 64 11.86 -59.48 -25.15
CA ALA A 64 12.98 -59.52 -24.21
C ALA A 64 13.90 -58.29 -24.36
N GLY A 65 14.21 -57.62 -23.24
CA GLY A 65 15.16 -56.50 -23.18
C GLY A 65 14.59 -55.12 -23.50
N MET A 66 13.31 -54.98 -23.85
CA MET A 66 12.68 -53.66 -24.04
C MET A 66 12.42 -52.95 -22.70
N VAL A 67 11.93 -53.70 -21.71
CA VAL A 67 11.62 -53.18 -20.37
C VAL A 67 12.87 -52.69 -19.64
N ASP A 68 14.00 -53.40 -19.75
CA ASP A 68 15.29 -53.00 -19.16
C ASP A 68 15.84 -51.70 -19.78
N LYS A 69 15.65 -51.50 -21.09
CA LYS A 69 16.05 -50.25 -21.77
C LYS A 69 15.24 -49.06 -21.27
N PHE A 70 13.93 -49.25 -21.07
CA PHE A 70 13.05 -48.20 -20.54
C PHE A 70 13.30 -47.91 -19.07
N GLN A 71 13.58 -48.93 -18.26
CA GLN A 71 13.97 -48.73 -16.87
C GLN A 71 15.25 -47.87 -16.77
N LYS A 72 16.29 -48.23 -17.54
CA LYS A 72 17.54 -47.44 -17.58
C LYS A 72 17.33 -46.02 -18.08
N ALA A 73 16.50 -45.82 -19.11
CA ALA A 73 16.19 -44.48 -19.63
C ALA A 73 15.39 -43.64 -18.63
N TYR A 74 14.48 -44.26 -17.87
CA TYR A 74 13.68 -43.59 -16.84
C TYR A 74 14.52 -43.18 -15.63
N GLU A 75 15.42 -44.06 -15.17
CA GLU A 75 16.35 -43.75 -14.07
C GLU A 75 17.39 -42.69 -14.46
N ALA A 76 17.78 -42.64 -15.74
CA ALA A 76 18.69 -41.61 -16.26
C ALA A 76 18.02 -40.23 -16.44
N LEU A 77 16.69 -40.17 -16.50
CA LEU A 77 15.95 -38.92 -16.66
C LEU A 77 15.87 -38.17 -15.32
N GLN A 78 16.82 -37.27 -15.09
CA GLN A 78 16.73 -36.29 -14.01
C GLN A 78 16.02 -35.03 -14.54
N VAL A 79 14.89 -34.66 -13.93
CA VAL A 79 14.20 -33.40 -14.25
C VAL A 79 14.96 -32.25 -13.59
N PRO A 80 15.58 -31.34 -14.36
CA PRO A 80 16.31 -30.22 -13.79
C PRO A 80 15.35 -29.24 -13.10
N TYR A 81 15.78 -28.71 -11.96
CA TYR A 81 15.03 -27.66 -11.28
C TYR A 81 15.08 -26.36 -12.09
N PRO A 82 14.01 -25.55 -12.12
CA PRO A 82 14.04 -24.26 -12.80
C PRO A 82 15.11 -23.35 -12.19
N VAL A 83 15.78 -22.57 -13.06
CA VAL A 83 16.74 -21.54 -12.65
C VAL A 83 15.99 -20.38 -12.01
N ASP A 84 16.47 -19.89 -10.88
CA ASP A 84 15.89 -18.73 -10.18
C ASP A 84 16.39 -17.42 -10.81
N ASN A 85 15.45 -16.62 -11.31
CA ASN A 85 15.70 -15.31 -11.90
C ASN A 85 14.97 -14.17 -11.18
N VAL A 86 14.15 -14.48 -10.16
CA VAL A 86 13.25 -13.50 -9.53
C VAL A 86 13.83 -12.95 -8.23
N THR A 87 14.70 -13.69 -7.54
CA THR A 87 15.31 -13.24 -6.28
C THR A 87 16.04 -11.90 -6.40
N ALA A 88 16.84 -11.71 -7.45
CA ALA A 88 17.54 -10.45 -7.69
C ALA A 88 16.59 -9.26 -7.91
N GLN A 89 15.41 -9.48 -8.51
CA GLN A 89 14.42 -8.43 -8.71
C GLN A 89 13.74 -8.04 -7.39
N VAL A 90 13.46 -9.02 -6.53
CA VAL A 90 12.86 -8.78 -5.21
C VAL A 90 13.81 -8.00 -4.30
N GLU A 91 15.10 -8.35 -4.29
CA GLU A 91 16.11 -7.62 -3.51
C GLU A 91 16.25 -6.16 -3.97
N ALA A 92 16.19 -5.91 -5.27
CA ALA A 92 16.22 -4.56 -5.82
C ALA A 92 15.00 -3.73 -5.39
N GLN A 93 13.80 -4.32 -5.44
CA GLN A 93 12.56 -3.67 -4.97
C GLN A 93 12.60 -3.41 -3.47
N GLU A 94 13.08 -4.36 -2.67
CA GLU A 94 13.21 -4.20 -1.22
C GLU A 94 14.10 -3.01 -0.87
N LYS A 95 15.23 -2.85 -1.56
CA LYS A 95 16.14 -1.72 -1.35
C LYS A 95 15.47 -0.38 -1.67
N GLN A 96 14.75 -0.28 -2.79
CA GLN A 96 14.03 0.93 -3.19
C GLN A 96 12.99 1.32 -2.14
N VAL A 97 12.19 0.35 -1.68
CA VAL A 97 11.15 0.60 -0.65
C VAL A 97 11.77 1.00 0.68
N ARG A 98 12.91 0.40 1.09
CA ARG A 98 13.64 0.81 2.31
C ARG A 98 14.09 2.27 2.24
N ASP A 99 14.60 2.71 1.09
CA ASP A 99 15.03 4.10 0.89
C ASP A 99 13.84 5.08 0.93
N GLU A 100 12.69 4.70 0.35
CA GLU A 100 11.44 5.48 0.40
C GLU A 100 10.90 5.59 1.83
N ILE A 101 10.90 4.51 2.61
CA ILE A 101 10.50 4.51 4.02
C ILE A 101 11.39 5.46 4.82
N ALA A 102 12.72 5.39 4.63
CA ALA A 102 13.65 6.26 5.35
C ALA A 102 13.43 7.75 5.03
N LYS A 103 13.12 8.08 3.76
CA LYS A 103 12.75 9.45 3.36
C LYS A 103 11.44 9.89 4.03
N PHE A 104 10.41 9.04 4.00
CA PHE A 104 9.12 9.34 4.60
C PHE A 104 9.21 9.57 6.11
N CYS A 105 10.02 8.78 6.84
CA CYS A 105 10.26 8.98 8.26
C CYS A 105 10.88 10.35 8.54
N LYS A 106 11.92 10.73 7.80
CA LYS A 106 12.58 12.05 7.95
C LYS A 106 11.63 13.21 7.66
N GLU A 107 10.85 13.12 6.58
CA GLU A 107 9.83 14.14 6.27
C GLU A 107 8.76 14.24 7.37
N SER A 108 8.35 13.09 7.93
CA SER A 108 7.35 13.05 8.99
C SER A 108 7.87 13.65 10.29
N GLU A 109 9.12 13.40 10.66
CA GLU A 109 9.78 14.03 11.81
C GLU A 109 9.84 15.56 11.66
N GLY A 110 10.15 16.06 10.46
CA GLY A 110 10.08 17.49 10.14
C GLY A 110 8.68 18.07 10.34
N ARG A 111 7.66 17.42 9.78
CA ARG A 111 6.26 17.84 9.95
C ARG A 111 5.83 17.83 11.42
N ILE A 112 6.26 16.84 12.21
CA ILE A 112 5.96 16.75 13.64
C ILE A 112 6.57 17.95 14.38
N ALA A 113 7.83 18.30 14.09
CA ALA A 113 8.48 19.47 14.69
C ALA A 113 7.74 20.77 14.34
N ASP A 114 7.35 20.93 13.07
CA ASP A 114 6.57 22.09 12.60
C ASP A 114 5.22 22.18 13.33
N TYR A 115 4.48 21.09 13.43
CA TYR A 115 3.20 21.07 14.14
C TYR A 115 3.35 21.30 15.64
N GLN A 116 4.42 20.80 16.27
CA GLN A 116 4.70 21.07 17.68
C GLN A 116 4.99 22.55 17.93
N SER A 117 5.74 23.21 17.04
CA SER A 117 5.99 24.66 17.15
C SER A 117 4.71 25.47 16.98
N GLN A 118 3.83 25.10 16.03
CA GLN A 118 2.52 25.73 15.85
C GLN A 118 1.62 25.53 17.08
N ILE A 119 1.58 24.32 17.65
CA ILE A 119 0.81 24.05 18.88
C ILE A 119 1.35 24.88 20.04
N ALA A 120 2.68 25.04 20.16
CA ALA A 120 3.28 25.87 21.20
C ALA A 120 2.91 27.35 21.02
N ALA A 121 2.95 27.87 19.79
CA ALA A 121 2.51 29.23 19.47
C ALA A 121 1.03 29.45 19.80
N LEU A 122 0.15 28.50 19.44
CA LEU A 122 -1.28 28.56 19.76
C LEU A 122 -1.56 28.49 21.26
N LYS A 123 -0.77 27.74 22.03
CA LYS A 123 -0.88 27.68 23.50
C LYS A 123 -0.37 28.94 24.19
N ALA A 124 0.62 29.60 23.61
CA ALA A 124 1.15 30.86 24.12
C ALA A 124 0.21 32.05 23.86
N LEU A 125 -0.71 31.91 22.89
CA LEU A 125 -1.71 32.92 22.58
C LEU A 125 -2.72 33.08 23.72
N LEU A 126 -3.10 34.32 24.01
CA LEU A 126 -4.16 34.62 24.96
C LEU A 126 -5.48 34.00 24.47
N PRO A 127 -6.35 33.48 25.37
CA PRO A 127 -7.67 33.02 24.97
C PRO A 127 -8.43 34.08 24.17
N PHE A 128 -9.07 33.67 23.08
CA PHE A 128 -9.75 34.59 22.15
C PHE A 128 -10.79 35.50 22.80
N ASP A 129 -11.40 35.09 23.92
CA ASP A 129 -12.39 35.87 24.66
C ASP A 129 -11.77 37.07 25.43
N GLN A 130 -10.46 37.03 25.68
CA GLN A 130 -9.72 38.06 26.40
C GLN A 130 -8.76 38.83 25.49
N MET A 131 -8.67 38.47 24.21
CA MET A 131 -7.75 39.06 23.26
C MET A 131 -8.29 40.39 22.74
N THR A 132 -7.49 41.45 22.87
CA THR A 132 -7.83 42.77 22.31
C THR A 132 -7.53 42.83 20.80
N MET A 133 -8.04 43.85 20.12
CA MET A 133 -7.80 44.01 18.68
C MET A 133 -6.34 44.37 18.37
N GLU A 134 -5.67 45.02 19.32
CA GLU A 134 -4.24 45.30 19.31
C GLU A 134 -3.43 44.00 19.43
N ASP A 135 -3.76 43.13 20.38
CA ASP A 135 -3.09 41.82 20.55
C ASP A 135 -3.31 40.91 19.32
N TYR A 136 -4.51 40.97 18.71
CA TYR A 136 -4.80 40.26 17.48
C TYR A 136 -3.93 40.74 16.31
N ARG A 137 -3.64 42.04 16.25
CA ARG A 137 -2.76 42.61 15.24
C ARG A 137 -1.32 42.14 15.38
N ASP A 138 -0.83 42.02 16.60
CA ASP A 138 0.53 41.56 16.87
C ASP A 138 0.68 40.04 16.63
N ALA A 139 -0.33 39.25 16.99
CA ALA A 139 -0.33 37.80 16.77
C ALA A 139 -0.60 37.40 15.31
N TYR A 140 -1.44 38.14 14.59
CA TYR A 140 -1.87 37.84 13.22
C TYR A 140 -1.79 39.09 12.31
N PRO A 141 -0.59 39.63 12.06
CA PRO A 141 -0.42 40.85 11.27
C PRO A 141 -0.96 40.72 9.84
N ASP A 142 -0.98 39.50 9.28
CA ASP A 142 -1.48 39.27 7.93
C ASP A 142 -3.01 39.29 7.80
N GLN A 143 -3.72 39.00 8.90
CA GLN A 143 -5.18 38.94 8.93
C GLN A 143 -5.81 40.17 9.56
N ALA A 144 -5.03 40.94 10.33
CA ALA A 144 -5.46 42.15 10.98
C ALA A 144 -5.86 43.25 9.98
N LEU A 145 -6.71 44.16 10.44
CA LEU A 145 -7.13 45.32 9.68
C LEU A 145 -6.01 46.35 9.68
N ASP A 146 -5.35 46.51 8.53
CA ASP A 146 -4.31 47.52 8.32
C ASP A 146 -4.76 48.56 7.27
N PRO A 147 -5.46 49.65 7.66
CA PRO A 147 -5.97 50.64 6.72
C PRO A 147 -4.90 51.33 5.86
N ILE A 148 -3.66 51.40 6.35
CA ILE A 148 -2.53 52.08 5.70
C ILE A 148 -1.91 51.21 4.59
N ASN A 149 -1.62 49.94 4.90
CA ASN A 149 -0.90 49.05 3.99
C ASN A 149 -1.85 48.14 3.18
N ARG A 150 -3.03 47.83 3.72
CA ARG A 150 -4.01 46.90 3.16
C ARG A 150 -5.44 47.45 3.36
N PRO A 151 -5.81 48.53 2.66
CA PRO A 151 -7.13 49.14 2.81
C PRO A 151 -8.22 48.14 2.43
N THR A 152 -9.12 47.87 3.37
CA THR A 152 -10.30 47.03 3.17
C THR A 152 -11.55 47.92 3.20
N PHE A 153 -12.55 47.58 2.37
CA PHE A 153 -13.80 48.34 2.32
C PHE A 153 -14.81 47.76 3.31
N TRP A 154 -15.61 48.64 3.94
CA TRP A 154 -16.71 48.24 4.81
C TRP A 154 -17.68 47.31 4.04
N PRO A 155 -18.13 46.17 4.58
CA PRO A 155 -18.10 45.72 5.98
C PRO A 155 -16.89 44.84 6.36
N HIS A 156 -15.73 45.01 5.72
CA HIS A 156 -14.47 44.31 6.02
C HIS A 156 -14.57 42.77 5.98
N THR A 157 -15.42 42.24 5.10
CA THR A 157 -15.56 40.79 4.90
C THR A 157 -14.45 40.26 3.98
N PRO A 158 -14.08 38.96 4.08
CA PRO A 158 -13.13 38.34 3.17
C PRO A 158 -13.51 38.51 1.69
N THR A 159 -14.80 38.57 1.39
CA THR A 159 -15.35 38.81 0.04
C THR A 159 -14.97 40.18 -0.53
N GLY A 160 -14.76 41.18 0.33
CA GLY A 160 -14.33 42.53 -0.05
C GLY A 160 -12.82 42.65 -0.31
N ARG A 161 -12.01 41.62 -0.01
CA ARG A 161 -10.58 41.55 -0.33
C ARG A 161 -10.31 41.22 -1.80
N THR A 162 -11.24 40.53 -2.45
CA THR A 162 -11.20 40.21 -3.89
C THR A 162 -11.57 41.46 -4.69
N LYS A 163 -10.62 41.99 -5.46
CA LYS A 163 -10.87 43.05 -6.44
C LYS A 163 -12.09 42.69 -7.32
N VAL A 164 -13.05 43.62 -7.33
CA VAL A 164 -14.04 43.92 -8.39
C VAL A 164 -14.09 42.88 -9.52
N GLY A 165 -14.93 41.88 -9.34
CA GLY A 165 -15.27 40.88 -10.36
C GLY A 165 -16.66 40.36 -10.06
N TRP A 166 -17.65 40.92 -10.75
CA TRP A 166 -19.06 40.54 -10.77
C TRP A 166 -19.35 39.08 -10.38
N LEU A 167 -20.04 38.87 -9.25
CA LEU A 167 -20.71 37.60 -8.95
C LEU A 167 -22.21 37.74 -9.32
N PRO A 168 -22.74 36.93 -10.25
CA PRO A 168 -24.15 36.97 -10.59
C PRO A 168 -24.98 36.35 -9.47
N ASN A 169 -25.71 37.23 -8.79
CA ASN A 169 -27.03 37.04 -8.21
C ASN A 169 -27.38 35.63 -7.64
N LEU A 170 -27.07 35.39 -6.37
CA LEU A 170 -27.53 34.23 -5.58
C LEU A 170 -29.01 34.33 -5.11
N SER A 171 -29.89 35.01 -5.86
CA SER A 171 -31.32 35.11 -5.54
C SER A 171 -32.24 34.24 -6.42
N ARG A 172 -31.79 33.07 -6.87
CA ARG A 172 -32.72 32.08 -7.44
C ARG A 172 -32.99 30.98 -6.43
N ARG A 173 -34.01 31.22 -5.60
CA ARG A 173 -34.72 30.20 -4.80
C ARG A 173 -34.96 28.97 -5.68
N ARG A 174 -34.39 27.82 -5.34
CA ARG A 174 -34.89 26.53 -5.83
C ARG A 174 -36.20 26.26 -5.11
N THR A 175 -37.31 26.53 -5.78
CA THR A 175 -38.58 25.89 -5.47
C THR A 175 -38.40 24.38 -5.64
N VAL A 176 -38.64 23.62 -4.58
CA VAL A 176 -38.74 22.16 -4.63
C VAL A 176 -40.07 21.82 -5.32
N PRO A 177 -40.10 21.03 -6.41
CA PRO A 177 -41.36 20.50 -6.90
C PRO A 177 -41.75 19.28 -6.05
N THR A 178 -42.82 19.44 -5.27
CA THR A 178 -43.64 18.33 -4.78
C THR A 178 -44.39 17.71 -5.93
N THR A 179 -44.22 16.40 -6.16
CA THR A 179 -45.21 15.56 -6.83
C THR A 179 -45.13 14.12 -6.32
N THR A 180 -46.33 13.62 -6.04
CA THR A 180 -46.89 12.26 -5.90
C THR A 180 -45.99 11.06 -6.13
#